data_AF-A0A1A9MBI2-F1
#
_entry.id   AF-A0A1A9MBI2-F1
#
_cell.length_a   1.000
_cell.length_b   1.000
_cell.length_c   1.000
_cell.angle_alpha   90.00
_cell.angle_beta   90.00
_cell.angle_gamma   90.00
#
_symmetry.space_group_name_H-M   'P 1'
#
loop_
_entity.id
_entity.type
_entity.pdbx_description
1 polymer ?
#
loop_
_entity_poly.entity_id
_entity_poly.type
_entity_poly.pdbx_seq_one_letter_code
_entity_poly.pdbx_strand_id
1 'polypeptide(L)'
;MADNLNLIPQGFGSLHDMQYVRLIGTDAVAFAHAQFANDVQALAIGQWQWNAWLTAKGRVIAIFALLREDDTHLLMLLPDGNAAEITAQLGRFVFRRKLKLAVATPAAYAGFQAPRQAQGAQAAITAQHIELDLGSSALPRTLLLLTGDTLAAPIDLPGIDAQWRRADLQLGLVRLPEAQREQWTPQQLALDRLQAFSVKKGCYPGQEIVARTHFLGKAKRAVQLLDTDTAVAPGDAISLDGAEVGSVVSAAGTLALAVLPLELAVGDGMALKAGDAPARLLKMTPGLTR
;
A
#
# COMPACT_ATOMS: atom_id res chain seq x y z
N MET A 1 -14.25 6.04 31.47
CA MET A 1 -14.62 6.64 30.17
C MET A 1 -14.02 8.05 29.96
N ALA A 2 -12.90 8.42 30.62
CA ALA A 2 -12.32 9.76 30.51
C ALA A 2 -10.83 9.81 30.07
N ASP A 3 -10.17 8.66 29.83
CA ASP A 3 -8.73 8.65 29.50
C ASP A 3 -8.39 8.51 28.00
N ASN A 4 -9.39 8.34 27.12
CA ASN A 4 -9.13 8.14 25.69
C ASN A 4 -8.69 9.43 24.96
N LEU A 5 -8.93 10.60 25.55
CA LEU A 5 -8.57 11.91 24.97
C LEU A 5 -7.06 12.17 24.94
N ASN A 6 -6.24 11.38 25.65
CA ASN A 6 -4.77 11.51 25.65
C ASN A 6 -4.05 10.61 24.63
N LEU A 7 -4.77 9.67 23.99
CA LEU A 7 -4.14 8.71 23.07
C LEU A 7 -3.97 9.27 21.66
N ILE A 8 -4.91 10.10 21.20
CA ILE A 8 -4.86 10.71 19.86
C ILE A 8 -4.36 12.15 19.99
N PRO A 9 -3.15 12.47 19.51
CA PRO A 9 -2.63 13.83 19.58
C PRO A 9 -3.40 14.78 18.64
N GLN A 10 -3.30 16.09 18.91
CA GLN A 10 -3.88 17.11 18.03
C GLN A 10 -3.34 16.99 16.59
N GLY A 11 -4.18 17.31 15.61
CA GLY A 11 -3.85 17.23 14.19
C GLY A 11 -4.09 15.85 13.56
N PHE A 12 -4.66 14.91 14.30
CA PHE A 12 -5.08 13.61 13.77
C PHE A 12 -6.57 13.57 13.43
N GLY A 13 -6.92 12.90 12.34
CA GLY A 13 -8.29 12.71 11.87
C GLY A 13 -8.57 11.25 11.54
N SER A 14 -9.83 10.83 11.66
CA SER A 14 -10.23 9.46 11.40
C SER A 14 -10.14 9.10 9.92
N LEU A 15 -9.53 7.95 9.61
CA LEU A 15 -9.57 7.34 8.28
C LEU A 15 -10.68 6.30 8.22
N HIS A 16 -11.43 6.30 7.12
CA HIS A 16 -12.64 5.50 6.96
C HIS A 16 -12.47 4.36 5.95
N ASP A 17 -11.53 4.47 5.02
CA ASP A 17 -11.34 3.49 3.94
C ASP A 17 -10.46 2.29 4.33
N MET A 18 -9.68 2.40 5.40
CA MET A 18 -8.72 1.38 5.80
C MET A 18 -9.43 0.15 6.36
N GLN A 19 -9.05 -1.03 5.89
CA GLN A 19 -9.51 -2.30 6.47
C GLN A 19 -8.33 -3.20 6.86
N TYR A 20 -8.61 -4.24 7.65
CA TYR A 20 -7.57 -5.02 8.28
C TYR A 20 -7.90 -6.51 8.31
N VAL A 21 -6.87 -7.34 8.16
CA VAL A 21 -6.96 -8.79 8.33
C VAL A 21 -5.90 -9.22 9.35
N ARG A 22 -6.32 -9.97 10.36
CA ARG A 22 -5.43 -10.64 11.31
C ARG A 22 -5.16 -12.07 10.87
N LEU A 23 -3.89 -12.45 10.89
CA LEU A 23 -3.45 -13.83 10.78
C LEU A 23 -2.99 -14.27 12.17
N ILE A 24 -3.67 -15.27 12.73
CA ILE A 24 -3.56 -15.63 14.15
C ILE A 24 -3.22 -17.11 14.27
N GLY A 25 -2.06 -17.44 14.83
CA GLY A 25 -1.64 -18.80 15.17
C GLY A 25 -0.18 -19.09 14.84
N THR A 26 0.30 -20.24 15.31
CA THR A 26 1.72 -20.65 15.19
C THR A 26 2.23 -20.77 13.77
N ASP A 27 1.33 -20.96 12.79
CA ASP A 27 1.70 -21.09 11.37
C ASP A 27 1.51 -19.78 10.59
N ALA A 28 1.15 -18.66 11.23
CA ALA A 28 0.82 -17.39 10.56
C ALA A 28 2.00 -16.86 9.71
N VAL A 29 3.20 -16.79 10.27
CA VAL A 29 4.42 -16.35 9.57
C VAL A 29 4.74 -17.28 8.40
N ALA A 30 4.73 -18.59 8.62
CA ALA A 30 5.04 -19.57 7.57
C ALA A 30 4.00 -19.56 6.43
N PHE A 31 2.73 -19.31 6.75
CA PHE A 31 1.66 -19.16 5.76
C PHE A 31 1.81 -17.88 4.96
N ALA A 32 1.97 -16.73 5.64
CA ALA A 32 2.17 -15.44 5.00
C ALA A 32 3.42 -15.46 4.10
N HIS A 33 4.52 -16.08 4.55
CA HIS A 33 5.72 -16.27 3.75
C HIS A 33 5.47 -17.12 2.50
N ALA A 34 4.58 -18.12 2.55
CA ALA A 34 4.27 -18.94 1.38
C ALA A 34 3.29 -18.27 0.39
N GLN A 35 2.48 -17.30 0.84
CA GLN A 35 1.45 -16.67 0.01
C GLN A 35 1.85 -15.31 -0.54
N PHE A 36 2.54 -14.48 0.24
CA PHE A 36 2.82 -13.10 -0.13
C PHE A 36 4.16 -12.95 -0.85
N ALA A 37 4.38 -11.84 -1.54
CA ALA A 37 5.53 -11.67 -2.41
C ALA A 37 6.83 -11.31 -1.66
N ASN A 38 6.73 -10.71 -0.47
CA ASN A 38 7.89 -10.29 0.32
C ASN A 38 8.33 -11.34 1.36
N ASP A 39 9.54 -11.20 1.87
CA ASP A 39 10.13 -12.13 2.84
C ASP A 39 9.55 -11.90 4.25
N VAL A 40 8.52 -12.66 4.60
CA VAL A 40 7.88 -12.56 5.93
C VAL A 40 8.69 -13.29 7.01
N GLN A 41 9.64 -14.17 6.66
CA GLN A 41 10.47 -14.86 7.65
C GLN A 41 11.55 -13.94 8.20
N ALA A 42 12.08 -13.05 7.34
CA ALA A 42 13.04 -12.02 7.74
C ALA A 42 12.40 -10.85 8.52
N LEU A 43 11.07 -10.71 8.51
CA LEU A 43 10.36 -9.64 9.21
C LEU A 43 10.44 -9.85 10.73
N ALA A 44 11.10 -8.95 11.45
CA ALA A 44 11.24 -9.03 12.90
C ALA A 44 9.93 -8.68 13.63
N ILE A 45 9.80 -9.17 14.86
CA ILE A 45 8.68 -8.79 15.74
C ILE A 45 8.72 -7.27 15.99
N GLY A 46 7.56 -6.62 15.95
CA GLY A 46 7.39 -5.19 16.05
C GLY A 46 7.68 -4.43 14.76
N GLN A 47 8.15 -5.10 13.71
CA GLN A 47 8.39 -4.47 12.42
C GLN A 47 7.25 -4.72 11.43
N TRP A 48 7.12 -3.78 10.50
CA TRP A 48 6.23 -3.91 9.36
C TRP A 48 6.98 -3.66 8.06
N GLN A 49 6.46 -4.24 6.97
CA GLN A 49 6.99 -4.04 5.63
C GLN A 49 5.87 -3.92 4.62
N TRP A 50 6.13 -3.28 3.48
CA TRP A 50 5.23 -3.40 2.34
C TRP A 50 5.27 -4.81 1.78
N ASN A 51 4.13 -5.24 1.26
CA ASN A 51 4.00 -6.55 0.67
C ASN A 51 2.93 -6.52 -0.43
N ALA A 52 2.94 -7.55 -1.26
CA ALA A 52 1.94 -7.74 -2.30
C ALA A 52 1.45 -9.18 -2.29
N TRP A 53 0.19 -9.37 -2.67
CA TRP A 53 -0.36 -10.70 -2.91
C TRP A 53 -0.63 -10.84 -4.40
N LEU A 54 -0.18 -11.95 -4.98
CA LEU A 54 -0.16 -12.13 -6.44
C LEU A 54 -0.96 -13.36 -6.85
N THR A 55 -1.45 -13.33 -8.09
CA THR A 55 -1.93 -14.52 -8.78
C THR A 55 -0.76 -15.43 -9.17
N ALA A 56 -1.05 -16.69 -9.51
CA ALA A 56 -0.05 -17.60 -10.07
C ALA A 56 0.60 -17.07 -11.37
N LYS A 57 -0.06 -16.14 -12.09
CA LYS A 57 0.46 -15.47 -13.28
C LYS A 57 1.31 -14.23 -12.95
N GLY A 58 1.64 -13.99 -11.68
CA GLY A 58 2.44 -12.85 -11.24
C GLY A 58 1.73 -11.50 -11.32
N ARG A 59 0.40 -11.49 -11.26
CA ARG A 59 -0.41 -10.26 -11.29
C ARG A 59 -0.83 -9.84 -9.89
N VAL A 60 -0.83 -8.54 -9.61
CA VAL A 60 -1.11 -8.00 -8.27
C VAL A 60 -2.59 -8.08 -7.94
N ILE A 61 -2.92 -8.76 -6.83
CA ILE A 61 -4.26 -8.83 -6.23
C ILE A 61 -4.42 -7.71 -5.20
N ALA A 62 -3.41 -7.50 -4.34
CA ALA A 62 -3.43 -6.49 -3.28
C ALA A 62 -2.02 -5.96 -2.99
N ILE A 63 -1.93 -4.69 -2.57
CA ILE A 63 -0.75 -4.04 -2.00
C ILE A 63 -1.11 -3.65 -0.56
N PHE A 64 -0.24 -3.97 0.40
CA PHE A 64 -0.56 -3.81 1.81
C PHE A 64 0.69 -3.67 2.67
N ALA A 65 0.53 -3.10 3.86
CA ALA A 65 1.54 -3.19 4.91
C ALA A 65 1.24 -4.43 5.76
N LEU A 66 2.29 -5.19 6.10
CA LEU A 66 2.21 -6.36 6.96
C LEU A 66 3.06 -6.12 8.21
N LEU A 67 2.41 -6.00 9.36
CA LEU A 67 3.03 -5.88 10.67
C LEU A 67 3.13 -7.25 11.33
N ARG A 68 4.29 -7.57 11.91
CA ARG A 68 4.46 -8.71 12.81
C ARG A 68 4.36 -8.24 14.25
N GLU A 69 3.22 -8.48 14.90
CA GLU A 69 3.01 -8.07 16.30
C GLU A 69 3.75 -8.99 17.27
N ASP A 70 3.73 -10.30 17.01
CA ASP A 70 4.47 -11.33 17.76
C ASP A 70 4.73 -12.57 16.89
N ASP A 71 5.07 -13.71 17.49
CA ASP A 71 5.32 -14.98 16.78
C ASP A 71 4.09 -15.64 16.16
N THR A 72 2.90 -15.25 16.63
CA THR A 72 1.61 -15.83 16.27
C THR A 72 0.63 -14.84 15.67
N HIS A 73 0.90 -13.53 15.75
CA HIS A 73 0.02 -12.48 15.25
C HIS A 73 0.69 -11.64 14.17
N LEU A 74 0.06 -11.62 12.99
CA LEU A 74 0.32 -10.64 11.94
C LEU A 74 -0.91 -9.78 11.72
N LEU A 75 -0.69 -8.49 11.47
CA LEU A 75 -1.73 -7.55 11.05
C LEU A 75 -1.45 -7.08 9.63
N MET A 76 -2.39 -7.37 8.73
CA MET A 76 -2.40 -6.91 7.35
C MET A 76 -3.25 -5.63 7.28
N LEU A 77 -2.63 -4.52 6.88
CA LEU A 77 -3.30 -3.24 6.68
C LEU A 77 -3.61 -3.06 5.20
N LEU A 78 -4.89 -2.88 4.87
CA LEU A 78 -5.40 -2.79 3.51
C LEU A 78 -5.94 -1.38 3.23
N PRO A 79 -5.13 -0.49 2.64
CA PRO A 79 -5.59 0.86 2.28
C PRO A 79 -6.75 0.84 1.28
N ASP A 80 -6.79 -0.15 0.41
CA ASP A 80 -7.83 -0.29 -0.63
C ASP A 80 -9.03 -1.12 -0.17
N GLY A 81 -9.16 -1.39 1.14
CA GLY A 81 -10.27 -2.14 1.72
C GLY A 81 -10.27 -3.63 1.37
N ASN A 82 -11.48 -4.21 1.24
CA ASN A 82 -11.72 -5.60 0.82
C ASN A 82 -11.22 -6.70 1.77
N ALA A 83 -11.14 -6.42 3.07
CA ALA A 83 -10.67 -7.37 4.07
C ALA A 83 -11.48 -8.67 4.10
N ALA A 84 -12.81 -8.60 3.95
CA ALA A 84 -13.67 -9.79 3.95
C ALA A 84 -13.39 -10.70 2.74
N GLU A 85 -13.25 -10.10 1.55
CA GLU A 85 -12.95 -10.84 0.32
C GLU A 85 -11.55 -11.45 0.38
N ILE A 86 -10.54 -10.67 0.75
CA ILE A 86 -9.15 -11.13 0.92
C ILE A 86 -9.08 -12.26 1.95
N THR A 87 -9.79 -12.13 3.08
CA THR A 87 -9.88 -13.18 4.11
C THR A 87 -10.48 -14.47 3.54
N ALA A 88 -11.58 -14.37 2.79
CA ALA A 88 -12.25 -15.52 2.19
C ALA A 88 -11.38 -16.22 1.14
N GLN A 89 -10.69 -15.44 0.28
CA GLN A 89 -9.81 -16.01 -0.74
C GLN A 89 -8.55 -16.63 -0.12
N LEU A 90 -7.88 -15.95 0.82
CA LEU A 90 -6.74 -16.51 1.55
C LEU A 90 -7.12 -17.76 2.34
N GLY A 91 -8.34 -17.81 2.88
CA GLY A 91 -8.89 -18.95 3.61
C GLY A 91 -8.86 -20.26 2.82
N ARG A 92 -8.97 -20.20 1.48
CA ARG A 92 -8.89 -21.37 0.58
C ARG A 92 -7.51 -22.05 0.61
N PHE A 93 -6.47 -21.31 1.00
CA PHE A 93 -5.10 -21.82 1.12
C PHE A 93 -4.75 -22.28 2.53
N VAL A 94 -5.65 -22.11 3.50
CA VAL A 94 -5.47 -22.57 4.88
C VAL A 94 -5.80 -24.07 4.96
N PHE A 95 -4.85 -24.89 4.54
CA PHE A 95 -4.98 -26.35 4.58
C PHE A 95 -4.00 -26.96 5.59
N ARG A 96 -4.52 -27.65 6.60
CA ARG A 96 -3.72 -28.32 7.67
C ARG A 96 -2.72 -27.41 8.37
N ARG A 97 -3.04 -26.11 8.51
CA ARG A 97 -2.23 -25.14 9.24
C ARG A 97 -2.94 -24.68 10.51
N LYS A 98 -2.17 -24.51 11.58
CA LYS A 98 -2.58 -23.91 12.85
C LYS A 98 -2.60 -22.38 12.74
N LEU A 99 -3.53 -21.88 11.95
CA LEU A 99 -3.79 -20.44 11.84
C LEU A 99 -5.27 -20.16 11.56
N LYS A 100 -5.72 -18.99 11.97
CA LYS A 100 -7.02 -18.40 11.67
C LYS A 100 -6.82 -17.06 10.96
N LEU A 101 -7.63 -16.80 9.95
CA LEU A 101 -7.76 -15.48 9.34
C LEU A 101 -9.02 -14.82 9.88
N ALA A 102 -8.95 -13.53 10.24
CA ALA A 102 -10.10 -12.78 10.73
C ALA A 102 -10.04 -11.33 10.25
N VAL A 103 -11.19 -10.79 9.83
CA VAL A 103 -11.32 -9.34 9.65
C VAL A 103 -11.17 -8.67 11.01
N ALA A 104 -10.38 -7.60 11.04
CA ALA A 104 -10.19 -6.77 12.23
C ALA A 104 -10.68 -5.35 11.96
N THR A 105 -11.09 -4.67 13.04
CA THR A 105 -11.72 -3.34 12.97
C THR A 105 -11.09 -2.34 13.95
N PRO A 106 -9.75 -2.18 14.00
CA PRO A 106 -9.17 -1.07 14.75
C PRO A 106 -9.62 0.27 14.16
N ALA A 107 -9.81 1.27 15.01
CA ALA A 107 -10.08 2.63 14.57
C ALA A 107 -8.77 3.29 14.12
N ALA A 108 -8.77 3.88 12.92
CA ALA A 108 -7.58 4.46 12.30
C ALA A 108 -7.59 5.98 12.33
N TYR A 109 -6.45 6.56 12.67
CA TYR A 109 -6.25 8.00 12.71
C TYR A 109 -4.98 8.37 11.96
N ALA A 110 -5.10 9.29 11.02
CA ALA A 110 -3.99 9.83 10.23
C ALA A 110 -3.54 11.18 10.78
N GLY A 111 -2.23 11.39 10.84
CA GLY A 111 -1.63 12.69 11.11
C GLY A 111 -0.49 12.99 10.13
N PHE A 112 -0.38 14.24 9.69
CA PHE A 112 0.71 14.75 8.85
C PHE A 112 1.86 15.31 9.70
N GLN A 113 2.33 14.48 10.62
CA GLN A 113 3.45 14.76 11.50
C GLN A 113 4.28 13.50 11.71
N ALA A 114 5.52 13.68 12.15
CA ALA A 114 6.39 12.55 12.48
C ALA A 114 5.82 11.75 13.66
N PRO A 115 6.01 10.42 13.68
CA PRO A 115 5.59 9.56 14.78
C PRO A 115 6.34 9.94 16.07
N ARG A 116 5.73 9.68 17.22
CA ARG A 116 6.35 9.98 18.53
C ARG A 116 7.26 8.86 19.01
N GLN A 117 6.93 7.61 18.68
CA GLN A 117 7.62 6.41 19.16
C GLN A 117 7.99 5.45 18.02
N ALA A 118 7.15 5.31 17.00
CA ALA A 118 7.49 4.53 15.81
C ALA A 118 8.64 5.17 15.03
N GLN A 119 9.43 4.36 14.32
CA GLN A 119 10.54 4.86 13.50
C GLN A 119 10.75 3.94 12.30
N GLY A 120 10.54 4.46 11.08
CA GLY A 120 10.70 3.67 9.86
C GLY A 120 9.83 2.40 9.88
N ALA A 121 10.47 1.24 9.75
CA ALA A 121 9.80 -0.05 9.78
C ALA A 121 9.43 -0.53 11.20
N GLN A 122 9.97 0.10 12.26
CA GLN A 122 9.68 -0.26 13.64
C GLN A 122 8.37 0.41 14.09
N ALA A 123 7.36 -0.40 14.40
CA ALA A 123 6.13 0.05 15.01
C ALA A 123 6.31 0.24 16.53
N ALA A 124 5.53 1.14 17.11
CA ALA A 124 5.30 1.17 18.56
C ALA A 124 3.98 0.49 18.86
N ILE A 125 4.02 -0.61 19.61
CA ILE A 125 2.86 -1.46 19.90
C ILE A 125 2.60 -1.45 21.41
N THR A 126 1.36 -1.16 21.78
CA THR A 126 0.87 -1.23 23.17
C THR A 126 -0.43 -2.03 23.20
N ALA A 127 -0.99 -2.26 24.39
CA ALA A 127 -2.29 -2.91 24.50
C ALA A 127 -3.44 -2.06 23.91
N GLN A 128 -3.28 -0.73 23.86
CA GLN A 128 -4.33 0.21 23.46
C GLN A 128 -4.17 0.74 22.04
N HIS A 129 -2.94 0.78 21.51
CA HIS A 129 -2.70 1.31 20.18
C HIS A 129 -1.44 0.77 19.52
N ILE A 130 -1.40 0.93 18.20
CA ILE A 130 -0.24 0.73 17.33
C ILE A 130 0.04 2.05 16.62
N GLU A 131 1.29 2.53 16.68
CA GLU A 131 1.79 3.67 15.89
C GLU A 131 2.70 3.18 14.76
N LEU A 132 2.49 3.71 13.56
CA LEU A 132 3.25 3.39 12.35
C LEU A 132 3.76 4.65 11.65
N ASP A 133 5.01 4.60 11.21
CA ASP A 133 5.65 5.64 10.39
C ASP A 133 5.40 5.39 8.89
N LEU A 134 4.32 5.93 8.35
CA LEU A 134 3.97 5.82 6.92
C LEU A 134 4.46 7.01 6.08
N GLY A 135 5.43 7.77 6.59
CA GLY A 135 5.92 8.99 5.95
C GLY A 135 7.35 8.91 5.44
N SER A 136 7.91 10.07 5.12
CA SER A 136 9.34 10.29 4.97
C SER A 136 9.71 11.63 5.61
N SER A 137 10.99 11.98 5.63
CA SER A 137 11.43 13.29 6.13
C SER A 137 10.79 14.46 5.35
N ALA A 138 10.55 14.28 4.06
CA ALA A 138 9.93 15.29 3.20
C ALA A 138 8.39 15.31 3.29
N LEU A 139 7.78 14.21 3.72
CA LEU A 139 6.33 14.11 3.94
C LEU A 139 6.04 13.25 5.18
N PRO A 140 6.19 13.81 6.40
CA PRO A 140 5.98 13.06 7.63
C PRO A 140 4.52 12.63 7.77
N ARG A 141 4.31 11.35 8.07
CA ARG A 141 2.98 10.75 8.20
C ARG A 141 2.99 9.70 9.29
N THR A 142 1.98 9.77 10.14
CA THR A 142 1.77 8.80 11.21
C THR A 142 0.38 8.20 11.07
N LEU A 143 0.30 6.89 11.19
CA LEU A 143 -0.95 6.17 11.35
C LEU A 143 -1.03 5.61 12.76
N LEU A 144 -2.08 5.97 13.47
CA LEU A 144 -2.43 5.41 14.77
C LEU A 144 -3.61 4.47 14.59
N LEU A 145 -3.47 3.24 15.05
CA LEU A 145 -4.54 2.26 15.14
C LEU A 145 -4.89 2.06 16.61
N LEU A 146 -6.10 2.42 17.03
CA LEU A 146 -6.59 2.10 18.36
C LEU A 146 -7.13 0.67 18.39
N THR A 147 -6.69 -0.11 19.37
CA THR A 147 -7.03 -1.52 19.56
C THR A 147 -7.89 -1.74 20.80
N GLY A 148 -8.71 -2.80 20.78
CA GLY A 148 -9.59 -3.20 21.89
C GLY A 148 -10.89 -2.39 21.97
N ASP A 149 -11.56 -2.43 23.13
CA ASP A 149 -12.82 -1.71 23.41
C ASP A 149 -12.64 -0.18 23.51
N THR A 150 -11.41 0.30 23.31
CA THR A 150 -11.04 1.71 23.27
C THR A 150 -11.50 2.34 21.96
N LEU A 151 -12.81 2.40 21.73
CA LEU A 151 -13.39 3.14 20.64
C LEU A 151 -13.40 4.62 21.03
N ALA A 152 -12.40 5.37 20.57
CA ALA A 152 -12.53 6.81 20.54
C ALA A 152 -13.56 7.19 19.47
N ALA A 153 -14.37 8.20 19.73
CA ALA A 153 -15.27 8.74 18.72
C ALA A 153 -14.47 9.14 17.47
N PRO A 154 -15.05 9.03 16.27
CA PRO A 154 -14.42 9.56 15.07
C PRO A 154 -14.03 11.03 15.28
N ILE A 155 -12.83 11.39 14.86
CA ILE A 155 -12.35 12.78 14.84
C ILE A 155 -12.46 13.25 13.40
N ASP A 156 -13.46 14.08 13.14
CA ASP A 156 -13.63 14.67 11.83
C ASP A 156 -12.56 15.76 11.61
N LEU A 157 -11.67 15.49 10.66
CA LEU A 157 -10.81 16.50 10.04
C LEU A 157 -11.19 16.55 8.56
N PRO A 158 -11.80 17.66 8.08
CA PRO A 158 -12.30 17.74 6.72
C PRO A 158 -11.27 17.35 5.67
N GLY A 159 -11.62 16.35 4.86
CA GLY A 159 -10.81 15.89 3.73
C GLY A 159 -9.59 15.02 4.10
N ILE A 160 -9.49 14.53 5.35
CA ILE A 160 -8.35 13.72 5.79
C ILE A 160 -8.12 12.47 4.92
N ASP A 161 -9.16 11.70 4.56
CA ASP A 161 -9.02 10.53 3.68
C ASP A 161 -8.47 10.92 2.30
N ALA A 162 -8.97 12.01 1.73
CA ALA A 162 -8.53 12.51 0.43
C ALA A 162 -7.08 12.99 0.46
N GLN A 163 -6.67 13.71 1.52
CA GLN A 163 -5.30 14.15 1.72
C GLN A 163 -4.36 12.97 1.95
N TRP A 164 -4.78 11.96 2.74
CA TRP A 164 -4.01 10.75 3.00
C TRP A 164 -3.76 9.96 1.71
N ARG A 165 -4.79 9.80 0.88
CA ARG A 165 -4.68 9.18 -0.44
C ARG A 165 -3.79 9.98 -1.39
N ARG A 166 -3.90 11.32 -1.40
CA ARG A 166 -2.99 12.18 -2.19
C ARG A 166 -1.54 11.97 -1.77
N ALA A 167 -1.29 11.86 -0.47
CA ALA A 167 0.05 11.61 0.05
C ALA A 167 0.58 10.21 -0.27
N ASP A 168 -0.28 9.19 -0.33
CA ASP A 168 0.09 7.86 -0.85
C ASP A 168 0.66 7.98 -2.26
N LEU A 169 -0.06 8.68 -3.15
CA LEU A 169 0.37 8.90 -4.54
C LEU A 169 1.67 9.70 -4.62
N GLN A 170 1.84 10.75 -3.79
CA GLN A 170 3.10 11.52 -3.73
C GLN A 170 4.29 10.65 -3.33
N LEU A 171 4.09 9.71 -2.41
CA LEU A 171 5.09 8.73 -2.00
C LEU A 171 5.15 7.52 -2.93
N GLY A 172 4.41 7.54 -4.05
CA GLY A 172 4.35 6.50 -5.08
C GLY A 172 3.73 5.17 -4.61
N LEU A 173 2.94 5.19 -3.54
CA LEU A 173 2.12 4.05 -3.13
C LEU A 173 0.88 4.00 -4.03
N VAL A 174 0.78 2.93 -4.81
CA VAL A 174 -0.36 2.66 -5.69
C VAL A 174 -1.57 2.26 -4.84
N ARG A 175 -2.71 2.89 -5.10
CA ARG A 175 -4.04 2.54 -4.58
C ARG A 175 -4.78 1.77 -5.67
N LEU A 176 -4.92 0.46 -5.52
CA LEU A 176 -5.33 -0.44 -6.58
C LEU A 176 -6.85 -0.72 -6.48
N PRO A 177 -7.70 -0.07 -7.30
CA PRO A 177 -9.13 -0.32 -7.28
C PRO A 177 -9.45 -1.74 -7.75
N GLU A 178 -10.59 -2.29 -7.31
CA GLU A 178 -11.04 -3.65 -7.64
C GLU A 178 -11.01 -3.93 -9.15
N ALA A 179 -11.50 -2.99 -9.96
CA ALA A 179 -11.54 -3.11 -11.42
C ALA A 179 -10.16 -3.34 -12.07
N GLN A 180 -9.07 -2.95 -11.39
CA GLN A 180 -7.70 -3.10 -11.89
C GLN A 180 -6.89 -4.22 -11.23
N ARG A 181 -7.48 -5.00 -10.32
CA ARG A 181 -6.82 -6.18 -9.77
C ARG A 181 -6.47 -7.15 -10.88
N GLU A 182 -5.36 -7.85 -10.69
CA GLU A 182 -4.83 -8.85 -11.63
C GLU A 182 -4.41 -8.31 -13.01
N GLN A 183 -4.44 -7.00 -13.24
CA GLN A 183 -3.99 -6.41 -14.50
C GLN A 183 -2.47 -6.21 -14.52
N TRP A 184 -1.91 -5.75 -13.40
CA TRP A 184 -0.54 -5.26 -13.33
C TRP A 184 0.44 -6.26 -12.71
N THR A 185 1.69 -6.21 -13.14
CA THR A 185 2.81 -6.89 -12.47
C THR A 185 3.40 -6.00 -11.36
N PRO A 186 4.08 -6.57 -10.35
CA PRO A 186 4.76 -5.79 -9.32
C PRO A 186 5.71 -4.72 -9.87
N GLN A 187 6.43 -5.04 -10.94
CA GLN A 187 7.39 -4.10 -11.53
C GLN A 187 6.70 -2.95 -12.26
N GLN A 188 5.57 -3.20 -12.93
CA GLN A 188 4.77 -2.12 -13.51
C GLN A 188 4.25 -1.16 -12.43
N LEU A 189 3.95 -1.67 -11.24
CA LEU A 189 3.54 -0.88 -10.07
C LEU A 189 4.72 -0.31 -9.26
N ALA A 190 5.96 -0.44 -9.74
CA ALA A 190 7.19 0.01 -9.07
C ALA A 190 7.28 -0.48 -7.61
N LEU A 191 6.80 -1.70 -7.34
CA LEU A 191 6.78 -2.28 -6.00
C LEU A 191 8.18 -2.60 -5.46
N ASP A 192 9.20 -2.61 -6.31
CA ASP A 192 10.61 -2.69 -5.93
C ASP A 192 11.07 -1.45 -5.17
N ARG A 193 10.56 -0.26 -5.55
CA ARG A 193 10.81 1.01 -4.84
C ARG A 193 10.25 0.99 -3.41
N LEU A 194 9.21 0.18 -3.16
CA LEU A 194 8.64 -0.03 -1.83
C LEU A 194 9.25 -1.24 -1.11
N GLN A 195 10.16 -1.97 -1.77
CA GLN A 195 10.65 -3.29 -1.32
C GLN A 195 9.52 -4.29 -1.05
N ALA A 196 8.39 -4.20 -1.76
CA ALA A 196 7.18 -4.98 -1.46
C ALA A 196 7.19 -6.42 -2.01
N PHE A 197 8.31 -6.89 -2.55
CA PHE A 197 8.52 -8.28 -2.93
C PHE A 197 10.00 -8.67 -2.81
N SER A 198 10.26 -9.96 -2.61
CA SER A 198 11.61 -10.52 -2.54
C SER A 198 11.80 -11.58 -3.62
N VAL A 199 12.81 -11.38 -4.47
CA VAL A 199 13.27 -12.39 -5.44
C VAL A 199 14.27 -13.38 -4.82
N LYS A 200 14.64 -13.19 -3.56
CA LYS A 200 15.65 -14.00 -2.85
C LYS A 200 15.04 -15.04 -1.90
N LYS A 201 13.74 -14.96 -1.62
CA LYS A 201 13.05 -15.88 -0.73
C LYS A 201 12.58 -17.16 -1.44
N GLY A 202 12.04 -18.09 -0.67
CA GLY A 202 11.43 -19.32 -1.18
C GLY A 202 10.20 -19.10 -2.07
N CYS A 203 9.63 -20.19 -2.57
CA CYS A 203 8.52 -20.17 -3.51
C CYS A 203 7.28 -19.44 -2.97
N TYR A 204 6.68 -18.58 -3.80
CA TYR A 204 5.37 -17.97 -3.61
C TYR A 204 4.63 -17.86 -4.96
N PRO A 205 3.29 -17.77 -4.98
CA PRO A 205 2.52 -17.67 -6.22
C PRO A 205 2.99 -16.53 -7.13
N GLY A 206 3.28 -16.84 -8.39
CA GLY A 206 3.71 -15.85 -9.38
C GLY A 206 5.18 -15.44 -9.33
N GLN A 207 5.99 -15.99 -8.41
CA GLN A 207 7.42 -15.66 -8.29
C GLN A 207 8.18 -15.85 -9.60
N GLU A 208 7.89 -16.88 -10.39
CA GLU A 208 8.58 -17.17 -11.65
C GLU A 208 8.52 -15.99 -12.63
N ILE A 209 7.36 -15.34 -12.73
CA ILE A 209 7.15 -14.16 -13.58
C ILE A 209 7.89 -12.95 -13.02
N VAL A 210 7.84 -12.77 -11.70
CA VAL A 210 8.53 -11.68 -11.00
C VAL A 210 10.04 -11.81 -11.16
N ALA A 211 10.59 -12.99 -10.88
CA ALA A 211 12.02 -13.29 -10.97
C ALA A 211 12.53 -13.18 -12.41
N ARG A 212 11.80 -13.72 -13.39
CA ARG A 212 12.17 -13.60 -14.81
C ARG A 212 12.28 -12.14 -15.25
N THR A 213 11.31 -11.31 -14.85
CA THR A 213 11.33 -9.89 -15.18
C THR A 213 12.50 -9.18 -14.50
N HIS A 214 12.83 -9.53 -13.26
CA HIS A 214 13.94 -8.94 -12.52
C HIS A 214 15.31 -9.31 -13.10
N PHE A 215 15.56 -10.59 -13.39
CA PHE A 215 16.88 -11.07 -13.79
C PHE A 215 17.14 -11.03 -15.30
N LEU A 216 16.12 -11.18 -16.13
CA LEU A 216 16.28 -11.35 -17.58
C LEU A 216 15.60 -10.24 -18.39
N GLY A 217 14.41 -9.81 -17.97
CA GLY A 217 13.55 -8.97 -18.80
C GLY A 217 13.79 -7.47 -18.68
N LYS A 218 14.11 -6.99 -17.47
CA LYS A 218 13.96 -5.60 -17.00
C LYS A 218 12.57 -5.01 -17.32
N ALA A 219 11.93 -4.36 -16.35
CA ALA A 219 10.66 -3.69 -16.63
C ALA A 219 10.89 -2.54 -17.60
N LYS A 220 10.12 -2.46 -18.70
CA LYS A 220 10.17 -1.34 -19.64
C LYS A 220 9.21 -0.21 -19.29
N ARG A 221 8.28 -0.50 -18.37
CA ARG A 221 7.21 0.39 -17.95
C ARG A 221 7.06 0.30 -16.44
N ALA A 222 6.82 1.43 -15.80
CA ALA A 222 6.52 1.49 -14.38
C ALA A 222 5.59 2.68 -14.09
N VAL A 223 5.02 2.71 -12.88
CA VAL A 223 4.24 3.85 -12.42
C VAL A 223 5.10 5.11 -12.34
N GLN A 224 4.56 6.20 -12.86
CA GLN A 224 5.09 7.55 -12.73
C GLN A 224 4.00 8.44 -12.14
N LEU A 225 4.40 9.48 -11.40
CA LEU A 225 3.48 10.44 -10.80
C LEU A 225 3.17 11.55 -11.79
N LEU A 226 1.89 11.88 -11.90
CA LEU A 226 1.36 12.95 -12.74
C LEU A 226 0.61 13.96 -11.87
N ASP A 227 0.69 15.22 -12.26
CA ASP A 227 -0.30 16.25 -11.90
C ASP A 227 -1.12 16.56 -13.14
N THR A 228 -2.45 16.53 -12.99
CA THR A 228 -3.41 16.74 -14.07
C THR A 228 -4.20 18.01 -13.80
N ASP A 229 -4.56 18.76 -14.84
CA ASP A 229 -5.27 20.04 -14.65
C ASP A 229 -6.68 19.82 -14.06
N THR A 230 -7.28 18.65 -14.29
CA THR A 230 -8.55 18.21 -13.69
C THR A 230 -8.43 16.79 -13.15
N ALA A 231 -9.35 16.40 -12.26
CA ALA A 231 -9.39 15.03 -11.76
C ALA A 231 -9.59 14.01 -12.89
N VAL A 232 -8.92 12.87 -12.76
CA VAL A 232 -8.96 11.73 -13.69
C VAL A 232 -9.32 10.45 -12.95
N ALA A 233 -9.69 9.41 -13.69
CA ALA A 233 -10.09 8.13 -13.14
C ALA A 233 -9.03 7.03 -13.40
N PRO A 234 -8.90 6.05 -12.49
CA PRO A 234 -8.22 4.80 -12.80
C PRO A 234 -8.78 4.17 -14.08
N GLY A 235 -7.90 3.88 -15.03
CA GLY A 235 -8.22 3.29 -16.33
C GLY A 235 -8.11 4.28 -17.48
N ASP A 236 -8.17 5.58 -17.20
CA ASP A 236 -8.01 6.61 -18.23
C ASP A 236 -6.70 6.42 -19.00
N ALA A 237 -6.78 6.51 -20.33
CA ALA A 237 -5.62 6.41 -21.20
C ALA A 237 -4.70 7.63 -21.01
N ILE A 238 -3.40 7.40 -20.99
CA ILE A 238 -2.39 8.46 -21.08
C ILE A 238 -1.96 8.56 -22.53
N SER A 239 -2.03 9.76 -23.10
CA SER A 239 -1.55 10.04 -24.45
C SER A 239 -0.45 11.09 -24.48
N LEU A 240 0.49 10.94 -25.42
CA LEU A 240 1.51 11.93 -25.76
C LEU A 240 1.32 12.30 -27.23
N ASP A 241 1.00 13.56 -27.51
CA ASP A 241 0.68 14.06 -28.86
C ASP A 241 -0.40 13.21 -29.58
N GLY A 242 -1.39 12.74 -28.81
CA GLY A 242 -2.50 11.93 -29.30
C GLY A 242 -2.22 10.42 -29.42
N ALA A 243 -0.96 9.98 -29.29
CA ALA A 243 -0.62 8.56 -29.24
C ALA A 243 -0.77 8.02 -27.82
N GLU A 244 -1.50 6.92 -27.63
CA GLU A 244 -1.62 6.28 -26.32
C GLU A 244 -0.27 5.70 -25.87
N VAL A 245 0.22 6.17 -24.73
CA VAL A 245 1.49 5.77 -24.15
C VAL A 245 1.34 5.04 -22.83
N GLY A 246 0.15 5.00 -22.20
CA GLY A 246 -0.11 4.21 -20.99
C GLY A 246 -1.49 4.41 -20.39
N SER A 247 -1.64 4.12 -19.10
CA SER A 247 -2.94 4.18 -18.41
C SER A 247 -2.79 4.55 -16.93
N VAL A 248 -3.76 5.29 -16.41
CA VAL A 248 -3.89 5.65 -14.98
C VAL A 248 -4.23 4.42 -14.15
N VAL A 249 -3.49 4.22 -13.05
CA VAL A 249 -3.72 3.14 -12.07
C VAL A 249 -4.41 3.65 -10.82
N SER A 250 -4.04 4.83 -10.35
CA SER A 250 -4.60 5.45 -9.13
C SER A 250 -4.76 6.95 -9.32
N ALA A 251 -5.78 7.55 -8.71
CA ALA A 251 -6.00 8.99 -8.74
C ALA A 251 -6.46 9.53 -7.37
N ALA A 252 -6.06 10.76 -7.03
CA ALA A 252 -6.49 11.49 -5.85
C ALA A 252 -6.45 13.00 -6.10
N GLY A 253 -7.61 13.61 -6.34
CA GLY A 253 -7.70 14.99 -6.80
C GLY A 253 -7.02 15.13 -8.17
N THR A 254 -6.06 16.05 -8.28
CA THR A 254 -5.25 16.26 -9.49
C THR A 254 -4.04 15.35 -9.60
N LEU A 255 -3.71 14.53 -8.59
CA LEU A 255 -2.60 13.59 -8.71
C LEU A 255 -3.07 12.26 -9.27
N ALA A 256 -2.23 11.68 -10.12
CA ALA A 256 -2.42 10.34 -10.64
C ALA A 256 -1.10 9.55 -10.65
N LEU A 257 -1.17 8.25 -10.41
CA LEU A 257 -0.12 7.30 -10.75
C LEU A 257 -0.52 6.58 -12.03
N ALA A 258 0.34 6.60 -13.03
CA ALA A 258 0.09 5.96 -14.33
C ALA A 258 1.26 5.08 -14.76
N VAL A 259 0.97 3.91 -15.35
CA VAL A 259 2.00 3.00 -15.86
C VAL A 259 2.46 3.49 -17.23
N LEU A 260 3.66 4.05 -17.29
CA LEU A 260 4.26 4.68 -18.47
C LEU A 260 5.59 4.00 -18.84
N PRO A 261 6.10 4.18 -20.07
CA PRO A 261 7.47 3.82 -20.41
C PRO A 261 8.47 4.47 -19.45
N LEU A 262 9.48 3.72 -19.00
CA LEU A 262 10.49 4.26 -18.07
C LEU A 262 11.26 5.44 -18.65
N GLU A 263 11.53 5.40 -19.94
CA GLU A 263 12.29 6.41 -20.69
C GLU A 263 11.36 7.40 -21.43
N LEU A 264 10.11 7.57 -20.94
CA LEU A 264 9.20 8.54 -21.52
C LEU A 264 9.80 9.95 -21.42
N ALA A 265 10.12 10.54 -22.57
CA ALA A 265 10.56 11.91 -22.68
C ALA A 265 9.39 12.78 -23.15
N VAL A 266 9.06 13.80 -22.35
CA VAL A 266 8.07 14.82 -22.71
C VAL A 266 8.86 16.10 -22.99
N GLY A 267 9.12 16.36 -24.26
CA GLY A 267 9.87 17.53 -24.70
C GLY A 267 9.03 18.81 -24.73
N ASP A 268 9.70 19.94 -24.94
CA ASP A 268 9.04 21.23 -25.08
C ASP A 268 8.03 21.20 -26.24
N GLY A 269 6.79 21.64 -25.96
CA GLY A 269 5.71 21.67 -26.94
C GLY A 269 4.93 20.35 -27.09
N MET A 270 5.37 19.25 -26.48
CA MET A 270 4.60 18.01 -26.46
C MET A 270 3.43 18.08 -25.47
N ALA A 271 2.29 17.52 -25.85
CA ALA A 271 1.08 17.49 -25.03
C ALA A 271 0.88 16.11 -24.41
N LEU A 272 1.21 15.98 -23.13
CA LEU A 272 0.84 14.82 -22.33
C LEU A 272 -0.58 15.03 -21.76
N LYS A 273 -1.44 14.03 -21.90
CA LYS A 273 -2.81 14.05 -21.38
C LYS A 273 -3.18 12.75 -20.67
N ALA A 274 -4.01 12.85 -19.65
CA ALA A 274 -4.71 11.74 -19.01
C ALA A 274 -6.21 11.87 -19.30
N GLY A 275 -6.75 10.99 -20.14
CA GLY A 275 -8.02 11.24 -20.81
C GLY A 275 -7.93 12.54 -21.61
N ASP A 276 -8.83 13.50 -21.34
CA ASP A 276 -8.80 14.83 -21.93
C ASP A 276 -7.99 15.86 -21.13
N ALA A 277 -7.60 15.53 -19.90
CA ALA A 277 -6.93 16.46 -18.99
C ALA A 277 -5.43 16.60 -19.35
N PRO A 278 -4.91 17.82 -19.56
CA PRO A 278 -3.47 18.04 -19.63
C PRO A 278 -2.78 17.50 -18.37
N ALA A 279 -1.61 16.87 -18.55
CA ALA A 279 -0.87 16.20 -17.50
C ALA A 279 0.62 16.58 -17.54
N ARG A 280 1.27 16.56 -16.38
CA ARG A 280 2.68 16.87 -16.20
C ARG A 280 3.33 15.80 -15.34
N LEU A 281 4.52 15.35 -15.73
CA LEU A 281 5.31 14.41 -14.93
C LEU A 281 5.85 15.11 -13.68
N LEU A 282 5.65 14.47 -12.53
CA LEU A 282 6.21 14.87 -11.25
C LEU A 282 7.21 13.83 -10.74
N LYS A 283 8.11 14.26 -9.87
CA LYS A 283 8.95 13.34 -9.10
C LYS A 283 8.19 12.83 -7.89
N MET A 284 8.24 11.52 -7.67
CA MET A 284 7.77 10.92 -6.41
C MET A 284 8.67 11.35 -5.25
N THR A 285 8.06 11.52 -4.09
CA THR A 285 8.77 11.72 -2.83
C THR A 285 9.43 10.40 -2.41
N PRO A 286 10.76 10.36 -2.18
CA PRO A 286 11.44 9.14 -1.75
C PRO A 286 11.18 8.83 -0.28
N GLY A 287 11.63 7.66 0.17
CA GLY A 287 11.75 7.34 1.60
C GLY A 287 10.64 6.50 2.20
N LEU A 288 9.77 5.88 1.39
CA LEU A 288 8.75 4.93 1.86
C LEU A 288 9.22 3.46 1.82
N THR A 289 10.51 3.21 1.54
CA THR A 289 11.13 1.88 1.70
C THR A 289 11.10 1.49 3.17
N ARG A 290 10.61 0.28 3.47
CA ARG A 290 10.40 -0.23 4.82
C ARG A 290 10.74 -1.71 4.85
#